data_AF-A0AA97EZR2-F1
#
_entry.id   AF-A0AA97EZR2-F1
#
_cell.length_a   1.000
_cell.length_b   1.000
_cell.length_c   1.000
_cell.angle_alpha   90.00
_cell.angle_beta   90.00
_cell.angle_gamma   90.00
#
_symmetry.space_group_name_H-M   'P 1'
#
loop_
_entity.id
_entity.type
_entity.pdbx_description
1 polymer ?
#
loop_
_entity_poly.entity_id
_entity_poly.type
_entity_poly.pdbx_seq_one_letter_code
_entity_poly.pdbx_strand_id
1 'polypeptide(L)'
;MMQKIKYGFSGISRLALLVLTFGLSACTEAKTNTEQHSSQEVSSMNIRFDIEGSNQPVFVTLKNSPTTQDFLKQLPLTLELTDYASSEKIAYLPEKLTSQDAPKGHPAKAGDITYYAPWGNLAIFYKDFNGVANSLIYLGKFDDLPPQFRQKNAVKVTISNASESQE
;
A
#
# COMPACT_ATOMS: atom_id res chain seq x y z
N MET A 1 13.43 -6.70 -48.35
CA MET A 1 14.62 -6.63 -49.22
C MET A 1 14.96 -5.16 -49.42
N MET A 2 16.14 -4.64 -49.14
CA MET A 2 17.32 -5.14 -48.46
C MET A 2 18.17 -3.90 -48.16
N GLN A 3 18.79 -3.92 -46.98
CA GLN A 3 20.09 -3.34 -46.63
C GLN A 3 20.65 -2.19 -47.48
N LYS A 4 21.00 -1.09 -46.81
CA LYS A 4 22.26 -0.38 -47.11
C LYS A 4 22.87 0.17 -45.83
N ILE A 5 23.97 -0.43 -45.40
CA ILE A 5 25.02 0.29 -44.68
C ILE A 5 26.22 0.29 -45.61
N LYS A 6 26.65 1.50 -46.01
CA LYS A 6 27.88 1.73 -46.78
C LYS A 6 29.02 2.02 -45.81
N TYR A 7 30.18 1.52 -46.23
CA TYR A 7 31.38 1.26 -45.46
C TYR A 7 32.38 2.42 -45.44
N GLY A 8 33.12 2.48 -44.32
CA GLY A 8 34.52 2.84 -44.06
C GLY A 8 35.41 3.59 -45.07
N PHE A 9 36.46 4.21 -44.51
CA PHE A 9 37.75 4.31 -45.19
C PHE A 9 38.94 4.22 -44.25
N SER A 10 40.07 3.81 -44.85
CA SER A 10 41.46 3.76 -44.37
C SER A 10 41.82 2.45 -43.64
N GLY A 11 42.72 1.59 -44.10
CA GLY A 11 43.60 1.56 -45.27
C GLY A 11 44.62 0.43 -45.04
N ILE A 12 44.58 -0.61 -45.90
CA ILE A 12 45.66 -1.52 -46.38
C ILE A 12 47.04 -1.47 -45.66
N SER A 13 47.75 -2.57 -45.36
CA SER A 13 48.01 -3.77 -46.19
C SER A 13 48.82 -4.85 -45.41
N ARG A 14 48.39 -6.12 -45.53
CA ARG A 14 49.13 -7.40 -45.72
C ARG A 14 50.52 -7.63 -45.06
N LEU A 15 50.70 -8.75 -44.33
CA LEU A 15 51.26 -10.04 -44.82
C LEU A 15 51.28 -11.11 -43.68
N ALA A 16 51.32 -12.39 -44.09
CA ALA A 16 51.04 -13.63 -43.35
C ALA A 16 52.08 -14.08 -42.29
N LEU A 17 51.67 -14.96 -41.34
CA LEU A 17 52.21 -16.32 -41.10
C LEU A 17 51.48 -17.03 -39.93
N LEU A 18 51.39 -18.36 -40.02
CA LEU A 18 50.62 -19.32 -39.20
C LEU A 18 51.46 -19.92 -38.05
N VAL A 19 50.97 -19.96 -36.79
CA VAL A 19 51.36 -20.96 -35.75
C VAL A 19 50.23 -21.13 -34.71
N LEU A 20 49.85 -22.39 -34.43
CA LEU A 20 48.98 -22.84 -33.32
C LEU A 20 49.70 -22.76 -31.96
N THR A 21 48.99 -22.43 -30.88
CA THR A 21 48.73 -23.26 -29.67
C THR A 21 48.51 -22.45 -28.39
N PHE A 22 47.45 -22.84 -27.68
CA PHE A 22 47.18 -22.85 -26.23
C PHE A 22 47.92 -21.88 -25.29
N GLY A 23 47.13 -21.02 -24.64
CA GLY A 23 47.44 -20.44 -23.34
C GLY A 23 46.19 -19.87 -22.70
N LEU A 24 45.66 -20.56 -21.68
CA LEU A 24 44.60 -20.02 -20.81
C LEU A 24 45.09 -18.72 -20.20
N SER A 25 44.32 -17.65 -20.36
CA SER A 25 44.28 -16.60 -19.36
C SER A 25 42.85 -16.13 -19.24
N ALA A 26 42.20 -16.64 -18.19
CA ALA A 26 40.92 -16.14 -17.74
C ALA A 26 41.15 -14.76 -17.09
N CYS A 27 40.50 -13.75 -17.64
CA CYS A 27 39.93 -12.68 -16.84
C CYS A 27 38.48 -12.52 -17.30
N THR A 28 37.60 -13.19 -16.57
CA THR A 28 36.16 -12.99 -16.59
C THR A 28 35.87 -11.52 -16.28
N GLU A 29 35.34 -10.78 -17.26
CA GLU A 29 34.54 -9.60 -16.96
C GLU A 29 33.13 -10.09 -16.61
N ALA A 30 32.87 -10.17 -15.31
CA ALA A 30 31.53 -10.40 -14.79
C ALA A 30 30.66 -9.21 -15.21
N LYS A 31 29.82 -9.42 -16.22
CA LYS A 31 28.62 -8.61 -16.43
C LYS A 31 27.69 -8.87 -15.25
N THR A 32 27.79 -8.05 -14.22
CA THR A 32 26.73 -7.95 -13.22
C THR A 32 25.53 -7.33 -13.91
N ASN A 33 24.57 -8.18 -14.24
CA ASN A 33 23.22 -7.78 -14.59
C ASN A 33 22.75 -6.76 -13.57
N THR A 34 22.41 -5.58 -14.06
CA THR A 34 21.54 -4.64 -13.36
C THR A 34 20.22 -5.37 -13.11
N GLU A 35 20.10 -5.98 -11.94
CA GLU A 35 18.79 -6.18 -11.33
C GLU A 35 18.22 -4.78 -11.13
N GLN A 36 17.38 -4.35 -12.08
CA GLN A 36 16.38 -3.33 -11.81
C GLN A 36 15.46 -3.91 -10.75
N HIS A 37 15.88 -3.79 -9.49
CA HIS A 37 14.98 -3.84 -8.36
C HIS A 37 14.10 -2.61 -8.51
N SER A 38 12.95 -2.82 -9.16
CA SER A 38 11.81 -1.93 -9.11
C SER A 38 11.70 -1.42 -7.69
N SER A 39 12.02 -0.15 -7.46
CA SER A 39 11.55 0.56 -6.27
C SER A 39 10.03 0.53 -6.35
N GLN A 40 9.43 -0.55 -5.84
CA GLN A 40 8.05 -0.52 -5.42
C GLN A 40 8.03 0.58 -4.37
N GLU A 41 7.40 1.70 -4.71
CA GLU A 41 6.92 2.65 -3.72
C GLU A 41 6.30 1.81 -2.60
N VAL A 42 6.94 1.83 -1.42
CA VAL A 42 6.24 1.43 -0.22
C VAL A 42 5.16 2.49 -0.10
N SER A 43 3.95 2.16 -0.56
CA SER A 43 2.74 2.92 -0.26
C SER A 43 2.83 3.25 1.22
N SER A 44 3.02 4.52 1.53
CA SER A 44 3.13 4.97 2.92
C SER A 44 1.89 4.43 3.63
N MET A 45 2.08 3.87 4.83
CA MET A 45 0.95 3.35 5.62
C MET A 45 0.12 4.51 6.21
N ASN A 46 0.26 5.71 5.67
CA ASN A 46 -0.36 6.92 6.14
C ASN A 46 -1.55 7.21 5.23
N ILE A 47 -2.72 7.37 5.83
CA ILE A 47 -3.94 7.72 5.12
C ILE A 47 -4.46 9.06 5.62
N ARG A 48 -5.20 9.74 4.75
CA ARG A 48 -5.89 10.99 5.00
C ARG A 48 -7.39 10.74 5.01
N PHE A 49 -8.07 11.22 6.03
CA PHE A 49 -9.52 11.35 6.12
C PHE A 49 -9.94 12.80 5.90
N ASP A 50 -10.72 13.04 4.85
CA ASP A 50 -11.51 14.24 4.67
C ASP A 50 -12.93 13.97 5.16
N ILE A 51 -13.30 14.58 6.28
CA ILE A 51 -14.57 14.32 6.99
C ILE A 51 -15.53 15.46 6.67
N GLU A 52 -16.74 15.14 6.19
CA GLU A 52 -17.76 16.14 5.92
C GLU A 52 -18.11 16.92 7.21
N GLY A 53 -18.10 18.25 7.13
CA GLY A 53 -18.27 19.13 8.29
C GLY A 53 -17.00 19.34 9.13
N SER A 54 -15.83 18.87 8.68
CA SER A 54 -14.52 19.28 9.21
C SER A 54 -13.83 20.23 8.24
N ASN A 55 -13.11 21.23 8.78
CA ASN A 55 -12.28 22.14 7.98
C ASN A 55 -10.84 21.65 7.78
N GLN A 56 -10.45 20.58 8.48
CA GLN A 56 -9.09 20.06 8.45
C GLN A 56 -9.11 18.54 8.19
N PRO A 57 -8.20 18.03 7.35
CA PRO A 57 -8.02 16.60 7.19
C PRO A 57 -7.43 15.99 8.46
N VAL A 58 -7.68 14.70 8.65
CA VAL A 58 -7.12 13.91 9.75
C VAL A 58 -6.22 12.83 9.15
N PHE A 59 -5.00 12.71 9.66
CA PHE A 59 -4.03 11.72 9.20
C PHE A 59 -3.96 10.57 10.18
N VAL A 60 -3.84 9.35 9.65
CA VAL A 60 -3.77 8.12 10.43
C VAL A 60 -2.63 7.27 9.89
N THR A 61 -1.78 6.78 10.79
CA THR A 61 -0.81 5.72 10.47
C THR A 61 -1.46 4.35 10.67
N LEU A 62 -1.44 3.53 9.64
CA LEU A 62 -1.92 2.16 9.66
C LEU A 62 -0.79 1.19 10.06
N LYS A 63 -1.17 0.09 10.70
CA LYS A 63 -0.30 -1.05 10.93
C LYS A 63 0.05 -1.69 9.58
N ASN A 64 1.33 -1.88 9.30
CA ASN A 64 1.76 -2.65 8.13
C ASN A 64 1.30 -4.12 8.26
N SER A 65 0.37 -4.54 7.41
CA SER A 65 -0.18 -5.89 7.36
C SER A 65 -0.74 -6.19 5.97
N PRO A 66 -0.91 -7.48 5.59
CA PRO A 66 -1.56 -7.84 4.32
C PRO A 66 -2.95 -7.21 4.16
N THR A 67 -3.77 -7.22 5.22
CA THR A 67 -5.10 -6.59 5.22
C THR A 67 -5.03 -5.09 4.94
N THR A 68 -4.07 -4.39 5.56
CA THR A 68 -3.86 -2.96 5.34
C THR A 68 -3.40 -2.68 3.90
N GLN A 69 -2.50 -3.49 3.36
CA GLN A 69 -2.02 -3.33 1.97
C GLN A 69 -3.17 -3.50 0.97
N ASP A 70 -4.08 -4.45 1.20
CA ASP A 70 -5.28 -4.60 0.37
C ASP A 70 -6.24 -3.43 0.52
N PHE A 71 -6.38 -2.86 1.73
CA PHE A 71 -7.19 -1.67 1.94
C PHE A 71 -6.66 -0.47 1.15
N LEU A 72 -5.35 -0.25 1.18
CA LEU A 72 -4.68 0.86 0.47
C LEU A 72 -4.88 0.79 -1.05
N LYS A 73 -4.95 -0.42 -1.64
CA LYS A 73 -5.21 -0.62 -3.09
C LYS A 73 -6.60 -0.13 -3.52
N GLN A 74 -7.55 -0.03 -2.61
CA GLN A 74 -8.90 0.47 -2.93
C GLN A 74 -9.00 1.99 -2.83
N LEU A 75 -8.00 2.67 -2.26
CA LEU A 75 -8.04 4.12 -2.09
C LEU A 75 -7.77 4.87 -3.41
N PRO A 76 -8.39 6.04 -3.62
CA PRO A 76 -9.29 6.74 -2.69
C PRO A 76 -10.72 6.18 -2.67
N LEU A 77 -11.38 6.27 -1.51
CA LEU A 77 -12.78 5.87 -1.31
C LEU A 77 -13.58 6.96 -0.61
N THR A 78 -14.82 7.19 -1.07
CA THR A 78 -15.81 7.97 -0.32
C THR A 78 -16.82 7.02 0.29
N LEU A 79 -16.97 7.07 1.61
CA LEU A 79 -17.84 6.18 2.38
C LEU A 79 -18.81 7.00 3.23
N GLU A 80 -20.04 6.53 3.36
CA GLU A 80 -20.99 7.01 4.35
C GLU A 80 -21.02 6.02 5.52
N LEU A 81 -20.45 6.41 6.67
CA LEU A 81 -20.40 5.55 7.84
C LEU A 81 -21.64 5.75 8.73
N THR A 82 -22.30 4.66 9.07
CA THR A 82 -23.54 4.68 9.88
C THR A 82 -23.30 4.16 11.29
N ASP A 83 -24.12 4.60 12.24
CA ASP A 83 -24.03 4.12 13.62
C ASP A 83 -24.39 2.65 13.72
N TYR A 84 -23.53 1.87 14.39
CA TYR A 84 -23.78 0.49 14.70
C TYR A 84 -23.53 0.21 16.19
N ALA A 85 -24.49 -0.48 16.80
CA ALA A 85 -24.52 -0.85 18.22
C ALA A 85 -24.27 0.31 19.21
N SER A 86 -24.38 1.56 18.77
CA SER A 86 -24.00 2.74 19.54
C SER A 86 -22.58 2.70 20.13
N SER A 87 -21.65 2.05 19.42
CA SER A 87 -20.23 1.93 19.77
C SER A 87 -19.27 2.20 18.62
N GLU A 88 -19.71 1.99 17.38
CA GLU A 88 -18.87 2.09 16.19
C GLU A 88 -19.61 2.69 15.00
N LYS A 89 -18.83 3.22 14.05
CA LYS A 89 -19.29 3.66 12.74
C LYS A 89 -18.83 2.65 11.70
N ILE A 90 -19.76 2.15 10.87
CA ILE A 90 -19.44 1.13 9.87
C ILE A 90 -19.79 1.57 8.45
N ALA A 91 -19.01 1.09 7.49
CA ALA A 91 -19.29 1.17 6.06
C ALA A 91 -18.71 -0.06 5.34
N TYR A 92 -19.43 -0.60 4.37
CA TYR A 92 -18.93 -1.71 3.56
C TYR A 92 -17.87 -1.23 2.57
N LEU A 93 -16.82 -2.03 2.39
CA LEU A 93 -15.80 -1.77 1.38
C LEU A 93 -16.26 -2.31 0.02
N PRO A 94 -15.82 -1.70 -1.11
CA PRO A 94 -16.11 -2.21 -2.45
C PRO A 94 -15.72 -3.68 -2.64
N GLU A 95 -14.57 -4.08 -2.09
CA GLU A 95 -14.10 -5.46 -2.10
C GLU A 95 -13.67 -5.90 -0.70
N LYS A 96 -13.86 -7.20 -0.41
CA LYS A 96 -13.36 -7.79 0.83
C LYS A 96 -11.83 -7.79 0.86
N LEU A 97 -11.27 -7.43 2.00
CA LEU A 97 -9.84 -7.49 2.26
C LEU A 97 -9.42 -8.90 2.65
N THR A 98 -8.15 -9.25 2.37
CA THR A 98 -7.54 -10.47 2.91
C THR A 98 -7.53 -10.49 4.44
N SER A 99 -7.72 -11.68 5.00
CA SER A 99 -7.50 -11.97 6.43
C SER A 99 -6.22 -12.77 6.67
N GLN A 100 -5.31 -12.81 5.68
CA GLN A 100 -4.04 -13.51 5.80
C GLN A 100 -3.23 -12.97 6.99
N ASP A 101 -2.71 -13.88 7.80
CA ASP A 101 -1.90 -13.60 9.00
C ASP A 101 -2.60 -12.72 10.06
N ALA A 102 -3.92 -12.54 9.95
CA ALA A 102 -4.69 -11.75 10.89
C ALA A 102 -4.87 -12.50 12.23
N PRO A 103 -4.83 -11.78 13.37
CA PRO A 103 -5.23 -12.36 14.65
C PRO A 103 -6.67 -12.88 14.63
N LYS A 104 -6.99 -13.81 15.54
CA LYS A 104 -8.36 -14.35 15.67
C LYS A 104 -9.41 -13.29 16.02
N GLY A 105 -9.00 -12.14 16.55
CA GLY A 105 -9.87 -11.03 16.91
C GLY A 105 -9.09 -9.90 17.56
N HIS A 106 -9.81 -8.81 17.86
CA HIS A 106 -9.22 -7.60 18.44
C HIS A 106 -10.13 -7.03 19.55
N PRO A 107 -9.60 -6.66 20.73
CA PRO A 107 -10.34 -5.93 21.75
C PRO A 107 -10.39 -4.44 21.42
N ALA A 108 -11.35 -4.04 20.58
CA ALA A 108 -11.41 -2.67 20.05
C ALA A 108 -11.53 -1.59 21.14
N LYS A 109 -10.80 -0.50 20.92
CA LYS A 109 -10.78 0.70 21.76
C LYS A 109 -11.31 1.91 21.02
N ALA A 110 -11.79 2.90 21.76
CA ALA A 110 -12.16 4.18 21.16
C ALA A 110 -10.99 4.75 20.33
N GLY A 111 -11.27 5.16 19.09
CA GLY A 111 -10.29 5.62 18.10
C GLY A 111 -9.83 4.53 17.12
N ASP A 112 -10.06 3.25 17.40
CA ASP A 112 -9.56 2.17 16.55
C ASP A 112 -10.29 2.15 15.20
N ILE A 113 -9.51 1.95 14.14
CA ILE A 113 -9.97 1.68 12.78
C ILE A 113 -9.70 0.19 12.53
N THR A 114 -10.76 -0.52 12.22
CA THR A 114 -10.75 -1.97 12.12
C THR A 114 -11.50 -2.44 10.88
N TYR A 115 -11.23 -3.68 10.48
CA TYR A 115 -11.95 -4.38 9.44
C TYR A 115 -12.61 -5.62 10.03
N TYR A 116 -13.92 -5.75 9.83
CA TYR A 116 -14.66 -6.93 10.25
C TYR A 116 -14.78 -7.91 9.08
N ALA A 117 -13.89 -8.90 9.06
CA ALA A 117 -13.72 -9.82 7.92
C ALA A 117 -14.97 -10.62 7.52
N PRO A 118 -15.85 -11.07 8.44
CA PRO A 118 -17.03 -11.83 8.07
C PRO A 118 -17.96 -11.06 7.12
N TRP A 119 -18.14 -9.77 7.37
CA TRP A 119 -19.04 -8.92 6.59
C TRP A 119 -18.34 -8.15 5.48
N GLY A 120 -17.07 -7.81 5.66
CA GLY A 120 -16.32 -7.01 4.69
C GLY A 120 -16.48 -5.50 4.90
N ASN A 121 -16.72 -5.05 6.13
CA ASN A 121 -16.89 -3.63 6.45
C ASN A 121 -15.71 -3.05 7.22
N LEU A 122 -15.45 -1.77 6.99
CA LEU A 122 -14.68 -0.91 7.87
C LEU A 122 -15.52 -0.64 9.13
N ALA A 123 -14.85 -0.53 10.27
CA ALA A 123 -15.44 -0.23 11.58
C ALA A 123 -14.53 0.74 12.34
N ILE A 124 -15.08 1.90 12.71
CA ILE A 124 -14.39 2.94 13.48
C ILE A 124 -15.06 3.04 14.85
N PHE A 125 -14.35 2.60 15.88
CA PHE A 125 -14.89 2.56 17.25
C PHE A 125 -14.79 3.94 17.91
N TYR A 126 -15.90 4.42 18.46
CA TYR A 126 -15.93 5.66 19.27
C TYR A 126 -16.17 5.39 20.76
N LYS A 127 -16.33 4.12 21.13
CA LYS A 127 -16.33 3.60 22.49
C LYS A 127 -15.51 2.32 22.56
N ASP A 128 -15.05 1.99 23.75
CA ASP A 128 -14.43 0.72 24.03
C ASP A 128 -15.43 -0.44 23.86
N PHE A 129 -14.95 -1.53 23.26
CA PHE A 129 -15.65 -2.80 23.27
C PHE A 129 -15.16 -3.64 24.47
N ASN A 130 -16.09 -4.06 25.32
CA ASN A 130 -15.79 -4.90 26.47
C ASN A 130 -15.74 -6.37 26.01
N GLY A 131 -14.60 -6.78 25.46
CA GLY A 131 -14.35 -8.15 25.03
C GLY A 131 -13.35 -8.23 23.88
N VAL A 132 -13.33 -9.37 23.19
CA VAL A 132 -12.60 -9.56 21.94
C VAL A 132 -13.60 -9.92 20.86
N ALA A 133 -13.68 -9.12 19.81
CA ALA A 133 -14.52 -9.43 18.66
C ALA A 133 -13.78 -10.39 17.73
N ASN A 134 -14.32 -11.59 17.51
CA ASN A 134 -13.73 -12.57 16.59
C ASN A 134 -13.70 -12.03 15.17
N SER A 135 -12.62 -12.28 14.44
CA SER A 135 -12.38 -11.83 13.06
C SER A 135 -12.41 -10.30 12.86
N LEU A 136 -12.29 -9.53 13.95
CA LEU A 136 -12.03 -8.10 13.90
C LEU A 136 -10.53 -7.87 13.76
N ILE A 137 -10.12 -7.18 12.70
CA ILE A 137 -8.73 -6.96 12.33
C ILE A 137 -8.39 -5.49 12.54
N TYR A 138 -7.40 -5.22 13.40
CA TYR A 138 -6.92 -3.85 13.62
C TYR A 138 -6.13 -3.34 12.41
N LEU A 139 -6.51 -2.18 11.89
CA LEU A 139 -5.81 -1.50 10.80
C LEU A 139 -4.99 -0.32 11.29
N GLY A 140 -5.48 0.44 12.26
CA GLY A 140 -4.85 1.67 12.74
C GLY A 140 -5.72 2.36 13.78
N LYS A 141 -5.37 3.59 14.16
CA LYS A 141 -6.08 4.34 15.19
C LYS A 141 -5.96 5.85 14.96
N PHE A 142 -7.02 6.58 15.28
CA PHE A 142 -6.96 8.03 15.45
C PHE A 142 -6.27 8.41 16.76
N ASP A 143 -5.23 9.25 16.70
CA ASP A 143 -4.59 9.81 17.89
C ASP A 143 -5.58 10.67 18.70
N ASP A 144 -6.36 11.50 17.98
CA ASP A 144 -7.54 12.18 18.50
C ASP A 144 -8.74 11.86 17.60
N LEU A 145 -9.73 11.17 18.16
CA LEU A 145 -10.92 10.75 17.43
C LEU A 145 -11.80 11.97 17.11
N PRO A 146 -12.10 12.26 15.84
CA PRO A 146 -12.94 13.41 15.48
C PRO A 146 -14.33 13.34 16.11
N PRO A 147 -14.88 14.46 16.61
CA PRO A 147 -16.15 14.47 17.35
C PRO A 147 -17.35 13.99 16.53
N GLN A 148 -17.31 14.10 15.21
CA GLN A 148 -18.35 13.63 14.28
C GLN A 148 -18.64 12.14 14.48
N PHE A 149 -17.62 11.32 14.75
CA PHE A 149 -17.78 9.88 14.95
C PHE A 149 -18.57 9.50 16.20
N ARG A 150 -18.69 10.41 17.19
CA ARG A 150 -19.45 10.17 18.44
C ARG A 150 -20.94 10.48 18.32
N GLN A 151 -21.36 11.14 17.24
CA GLN A 151 -22.76 11.49 16.98
C GLN A 151 -23.52 10.30 16.42
N LYS A 152 -24.85 10.22 16.57
CA LYS A 152 -25.64 9.11 16.00
C LYS A 152 -25.84 9.18 14.50
N ASN A 153 -25.71 10.36 13.91
CA ASN A 153 -25.91 10.55 12.47
C ASN A 153 -24.85 9.81 11.65
N ALA A 154 -25.14 9.61 10.37
CA ALA A 154 -24.15 9.15 9.42
C ALA A 154 -23.04 10.19 9.25
N VAL A 155 -21.83 9.73 9.00
CA VAL A 155 -20.65 10.57 8.74
C VAL A 155 -20.11 10.20 7.38
N LYS A 156 -20.11 11.14 6.44
CA LYS A 156 -19.47 10.94 5.14
C LYS A 156 -17.99 11.29 5.25
N VAL A 157 -17.15 10.41 4.73
CA VAL A 157 -15.69 10.62 4.68
C VAL A 157 -15.17 10.28 3.30
N THR A 158 -14.09 10.94 2.90
CA THR A 158 -13.22 10.49 1.82
C THR A 158 -11.88 10.07 2.42
N ILE A 159 -11.44 8.86 2.09
CA ILE A 159 -10.20 8.27 2.56
C ILE A 159 -9.25 8.20 1.35
N SER A 160 -8.03 8.69 1.50
CA SER A 160 -7.01 8.68 0.46
C SER A 160 -5.64 8.34 1.04
N ASN A 161 -4.69 7.95 0.20
CA ASN A 161 -3.29 7.89 0.61
C ASN A 161 -2.84 9.30 1.04
N ALA A 162 -2.12 9.39 2.16
CA ALA A 162 -1.46 10.62 2.52
C ALA A 162 -0.24 10.76 1.59
N SER A 163 -0.40 11.51 0.50
CA SER A 163 0.74 11.95 -0.30
C SER A 163 1.70 12.70 0.63
N GLU A 164 2.98 12.34 0.63
CA GLU A 164 4.00 13.28 1.10
C GLU A 164 3.78 14.56 0.32
N SER A 165 3.39 15.62 1.03
CA SER A 165 3.44 16.97 0.49
C SER A 165 4.89 17.18 0.05
N GLN A 166 5.11 17.07 -1.26
CA GLN A 166 6.31 17.55 -1.91
C GLN A 166 6.29 19.06 -1.67
N GLU A 167 7.06 19.48 -0.66
CA GLU A 167 7.41 20.87 -0.40
C GLU A 167 8.42 21.34 -1.46
#